data_AF-A0A6N7YMQ2-F1
#
_entry.id   AF-A0A6N7YMQ2-F1
#
_cell.length_a   1.000
_cell.length_b   1.000
_cell.length_c   1.000
_cell.angle_alpha   90.00
_cell.angle_beta   90.00
_cell.angle_gamma   90.00
#
_symmetry.space_group_name_H-M   'P 1'
#
loop_
_entity.id
_entity.type
_entity.pdbx_description
1 polymer ?
#
loop_
_entity_poly.entity_id
_entity_poly.type
_entity_poly.pdbx_seq_one_letter_code
_entity_poly.pdbx_strand_id
1 'polypeptide(L)'
;MLLAVVAHVLRAAAPDAPETVTQRAYDAARASAGHSASPRADKLVASFGVSWPRLRAIALTSANPGHSVAQAARQHRRRVLTLPEAISAVRRAASALDADELTAASYEDARRALDERGRRRHRHGRHLTPMPSADVIHHAHGFARVVQAAGLRTPDTTYAPSLPRAEAVLVFLEAFGFLPRSNDLDWFGREYGIQLANKRAISHADSIEQARAAATSQGRWFPVDVPRGRRPTDWQTTPVDAARIEHLAAVYPRKRTAGQAFTLDDLRAGIAAAFDLVEPGERVTVSRYKALARVHGLPNYGTLHERAKEHETTFPKLAHEEAERRSRAAGIPADAD
;
A
#
# COMPACT_ATOMS: atom_id res chain seq x y z
N MET A 1 18.08 25.14 -15.39
CA MET A 1 19.16 25.52 -16.32
C MET A 1 18.80 25.27 -17.78
N LEU A 2 18.44 24.03 -18.18
CA LEU A 2 18.17 23.69 -19.59
C LEU A 2 17.01 24.48 -20.25
N LEU A 3 15.94 24.80 -19.54
CA LEU A 3 14.82 25.59 -20.10
C LEU A 3 15.17 27.07 -20.30
N ALA A 4 16.09 27.62 -19.51
CA ALA A 4 16.57 28.98 -19.72
C ALA A 4 17.40 29.06 -21.01
N VAL A 5 18.18 28.01 -21.30
CA VAL A 5 18.87 27.83 -22.57
C VAL A 5 17.86 27.72 -23.72
N VAL A 6 16.79 26.94 -23.56
CA VAL A 6 15.72 26.85 -24.57
C VAL A 6 15.09 28.23 -24.82
N ALA A 7 14.74 28.97 -23.78
CA ALA A 7 14.17 30.32 -23.91
C ALA A 7 15.12 31.30 -24.60
N HIS A 8 16.41 31.23 -24.29
CA HIS A 8 17.44 32.06 -24.92
C HIS A 8 17.55 31.75 -26.42
N VAL A 9 17.61 30.47 -26.80
CA VAL A 9 17.66 30.06 -28.21
C VAL A 9 16.38 30.44 -28.96
N LEU A 10 15.21 30.34 -28.32
CA LEU A 10 13.93 30.76 -28.93
C LEU A 10 13.91 32.27 -29.23
N ARG A 11 14.35 33.10 -28.27
CA ARG A 11 14.46 34.57 -28.45
C ARG A 11 15.53 34.96 -29.47
N ALA A 12 16.61 34.20 -29.57
CA ALA A 12 17.63 34.42 -30.60
C ALA A 12 17.15 34.01 -32.01
N ALA A 13 16.32 32.97 -32.11
CA ALA A 13 15.81 32.46 -33.39
C ALA A 13 14.73 33.36 -34.00
N ALA A 14 13.87 33.96 -33.16
CA ALA A 14 12.86 34.93 -33.58
C ALA A 14 12.63 35.94 -32.45
N PRO A 15 13.32 37.10 -32.48
CA PRO A 15 13.24 38.11 -31.41
C PRO A 15 11.82 38.65 -31.18
N ASP A 16 11.07 38.84 -32.26
CA ASP A 16 9.74 39.46 -32.22
C ASP A 16 8.60 38.46 -32.01
N ALA A 17 8.83 37.16 -32.24
CA ALA A 17 7.81 36.11 -32.16
C ALA A 17 8.37 34.73 -31.71
N PRO A 18 9.04 34.65 -30.54
CA PRO A 18 9.73 33.43 -30.09
C PRO A 18 8.81 32.22 -29.87
N GLU A 19 7.51 32.44 -29.65
CA GLU A 19 6.48 31.41 -29.46
C GLU A 19 6.14 30.65 -30.75
N THR A 20 6.49 31.18 -31.92
CA THR A 20 6.20 30.58 -33.24
C THR A 20 7.31 29.64 -33.72
N VAL A 21 8.52 29.76 -33.16
CA VAL A 21 9.76 29.08 -33.61
C VAL A 21 9.60 27.56 -33.73
N THR A 22 9.64 27.04 -34.95
CA THR A 22 9.52 25.59 -35.20
C THR A 22 10.71 24.80 -34.63
N GLN A 23 10.56 23.48 -34.47
CA GLN A 23 11.65 22.61 -34.00
C GLN A 23 12.91 22.74 -34.87
N ARG A 24 12.72 22.80 -36.20
CA ARG A 24 13.80 22.96 -37.18
C ARG A 24 14.52 24.31 -37.03
N ALA A 25 13.76 25.39 -36.81
CA ALA A 25 14.33 26.72 -36.61
C ALA A 25 15.13 26.80 -35.29
N TYR A 26 14.64 26.18 -34.21
CA TYR A 26 15.38 26.07 -32.96
C TYR A 26 16.71 25.31 -33.13
N ASP A 27 16.66 24.15 -33.82
CA ASP A 27 17.84 23.32 -34.05
C ASP A 27 18.91 23.99 -34.92
N ALA A 28 18.50 24.90 -35.82
CA ALA A 28 19.41 25.73 -36.60
C ALA A 28 20.00 26.88 -35.76
N ALA A 29 19.19 27.49 -34.89
CA ALA A 29 19.58 28.66 -34.11
C ALA A 29 20.41 28.34 -32.85
N ARG A 30 20.43 27.10 -32.37
CA ARG A 30 21.17 26.75 -31.12
C ARG A 30 22.65 27.13 -31.15
N ALA A 31 23.30 26.95 -32.29
CA ALA A 31 24.75 27.15 -32.42
C ALA A 31 25.08 28.63 -32.49
N SER A 32 24.32 29.39 -33.29
CA SER A 32 24.45 30.85 -33.38
C SER A 32 24.05 31.56 -32.08
N ALA A 33 23.17 30.96 -31.27
CA ALA A 33 22.79 31.46 -29.95
C ALA A 33 23.78 31.08 -28.82
N GLY A 34 24.93 30.46 -29.13
CA GLY A 34 25.97 30.11 -28.15
C GLY A 34 25.73 28.81 -27.38
N HIS A 35 24.74 28.00 -27.77
CA HIS A 35 24.33 26.77 -27.09
C HIS A 35 24.43 25.55 -28.00
N SER A 36 25.57 25.36 -28.67
CA SER A 36 25.82 24.24 -29.60
C SER A 36 25.67 22.87 -28.94
N ALA A 37 25.97 22.76 -27.64
CA ALA A 37 25.80 21.54 -26.85
C ALA A 37 24.35 21.28 -26.37
N SER A 38 23.41 22.20 -26.64
CA SER A 38 22.00 22.01 -26.29
C SER A 38 21.38 20.85 -27.10
N PRO A 39 20.64 19.93 -26.45
CA PRO A 39 19.97 18.84 -27.15
C PRO A 39 19.02 19.35 -28.25
N ARG A 40 18.81 18.50 -29.27
CA ARG A 40 17.84 18.76 -30.34
C ARG A 40 16.41 18.88 -29.81
N ALA A 41 15.57 19.64 -30.51
CA ALA A 41 14.19 19.89 -30.12
C ALA A 41 13.37 18.61 -29.89
N ASP A 42 13.59 17.57 -30.71
CA ASP A 42 12.97 16.25 -30.57
C ASP A 42 13.38 15.55 -29.26
N LYS A 43 14.67 15.62 -28.90
CA LYS A 43 15.21 15.07 -27.65
C LYS A 43 14.72 15.83 -26.43
N LEU A 44 14.52 17.15 -26.55
CA LEU A 44 13.92 17.96 -25.49
C LEU A 44 12.44 17.59 -25.28
N VAL A 45 11.66 17.47 -26.35
CA VAL A 45 10.25 17.00 -26.27
C VAL A 45 10.16 15.63 -25.61
N ALA A 46 11.04 14.71 -25.99
CA ALA A 46 11.10 13.36 -25.43
C ALA A 46 11.51 13.36 -23.94
N SER A 47 12.51 14.15 -23.55
CA SER A 47 13.00 14.19 -22.16
C SER A 47 12.03 14.87 -21.20
N PHE A 48 11.33 15.91 -21.67
CA PHE A 48 10.34 16.64 -20.88
C PHE A 48 8.93 16.03 -20.96
N GLY A 49 8.66 15.14 -21.91
CA GLY A 49 7.36 14.45 -22.04
C GLY A 49 6.21 15.39 -22.40
N VAL A 50 6.48 16.51 -23.09
CA VAL A 50 5.48 17.52 -23.47
C VAL A 50 5.65 17.92 -24.94
N SER A 51 4.57 18.34 -25.59
CA SER A 51 4.62 18.78 -26.99
C SER A 51 5.49 20.03 -27.17
N TRP A 52 6.05 20.22 -28.37
CA TRP A 52 6.91 21.38 -28.67
C TRP A 52 6.24 22.73 -28.39
N PRO A 53 5.00 23.00 -28.84
CA PRO A 53 4.31 24.25 -28.49
C PRO A 53 4.20 24.47 -26.99
N ARG A 54 3.97 23.40 -26.23
CA ARG A 54 3.86 23.45 -24.77
C ARG A 54 5.21 23.69 -24.11
N LEU A 55 6.29 23.06 -24.59
CA LEU A 55 7.65 23.27 -24.11
C LEU A 55 8.10 24.72 -24.31
N ARG A 56 7.84 25.30 -25.48
CA ARG A 56 8.12 26.72 -25.78
C ARG A 56 7.35 27.64 -24.84
N ALA A 57 6.05 27.41 -24.67
CA ALA A 57 5.23 28.21 -23.77
C ALA A 57 5.79 28.18 -22.34
N ILE A 58 6.17 27.01 -21.82
CA ILE A 58 6.77 26.86 -20.50
C ILE A 58 8.11 27.60 -20.41
N ALA A 59 9.01 27.42 -21.39
CA ALA A 59 10.31 28.07 -21.41
C ALA A 59 10.21 29.60 -21.43
N LEU A 60 9.23 30.16 -22.13
CA LEU A 60 9.05 31.60 -22.29
C LEU A 60 8.29 32.27 -21.13
N THR A 61 7.41 31.56 -20.42
CA THR A 61 6.59 32.13 -19.32
C THR A 61 7.19 31.99 -17.93
N SER A 62 8.10 31.04 -17.70
CA SER A 62 8.56 30.75 -16.33
C SER A 62 9.74 31.61 -15.89
N ALA A 63 9.56 32.45 -14.86
CA ALA A 63 10.66 33.03 -14.07
C ALA A 63 11.41 31.94 -13.25
N ASN A 64 10.78 30.77 -13.03
CA ASN A 64 11.37 29.62 -12.33
C ASN A 64 11.07 28.29 -13.08
N PRO A 65 11.88 27.94 -14.10
CA PRO A 65 11.52 26.93 -15.11
C PRO A 65 11.35 25.49 -14.60
N GLY A 66 12.02 25.11 -13.51
CA GLY A 66 11.92 23.77 -12.94
C GLY A 66 10.55 23.47 -12.33
N HIS A 67 9.90 24.48 -11.74
CA HIS A 67 8.60 24.30 -11.07
C HIS A 67 7.45 24.19 -12.07
N SER A 68 7.50 24.96 -13.16
CA SER A 68 6.48 24.95 -14.22
C SER A 68 6.48 23.65 -15.02
N VAL A 69 7.64 23.01 -15.24
CA VAL A 69 7.71 21.67 -15.84
C VAL A 69 7.21 20.59 -14.90
N ALA A 70 7.58 20.62 -13.61
CA ALA A 70 7.04 19.68 -12.63
C ALA A 70 5.50 19.81 -12.52
N GLN A 71 4.97 21.02 -12.62
CA GLN A 71 3.54 21.30 -12.63
C GLN A 71 2.85 20.89 -13.95
N ALA A 72 3.48 21.12 -15.10
CA ALA A 72 2.95 20.71 -16.41
C ALA A 72 3.01 19.18 -16.61
N ALA A 73 4.08 18.52 -16.16
CA ALA A 73 4.18 17.06 -16.12
C ALA A 73 3.17 16.46 -15.14
N ARG A 74 2.88 17.13 -14.01
CA ARG A 74 1.78 16.78 -13.10
C ARG A 74 0.40 16.99 -13.73
N GLN A 75 0.21 18.04 -14.53
CA GLN A 75 -1.06 18.30 -15.25
C GLN A 75 -1.31 17.29 -16.39
N HIS A 76 -0.28 16.88 -17.13
CA HIS A 76 -0.41 15.80 -18.13
C HIS A 76 -0.67 14.43 -17.48
N ARG A 77 -0.26 14.24 -16.22
CA ARG A 77 -0.60 13.08 -15.38
C ARG A 77 -2.00 13.13 -14.75
N ARG A 78 -2.76 14.23 -14.92
CA ARG A 78 -4.16 14.36 -14.45
C ARG A 78 -5.19 13.87 -15.47
N ARG A 79 -4.86 12.91 -16.33
CA ARG A 79 -5.92 12.13 -16.97
C ARG A 79 -6.45 11.19 -15.89
N VAL A 80 -7.57 11.56 -15.28
CA VAL A 80 -8.23 10.73 -14.27
C VAL A 80 -8.48 9.37 -14.91
N LEU A 81 -7.83 8.33 -14.37
CA LEU A 81 -8.04 6.96 -14.84
C LEU A 81 -9.53 6.67 -14.71
N THR A 82 -10.20 6.42 -15.82
CA THR A 82 -11.63 6.10 -15.80
C THR A 82 -11.81 4.63 -15.41
N LEU A 83 -12.96 4.30 -14.81
CA LEU A 83 -13.26 2.91 -14.44
C LEU A 83 -13.21 1.95 -15.66
N PRO A 84 -13.73 2.30 -16.85
CA PRO A 84 -13.60 1.46 -18.05
C PRO A 84 -12.15 1.23 -18.50
N GLU A 85 -11.28 2.24 -18.39
CA GLU A 85 -9.85 2.09 -18.69
C GLU A 85 -9.16 1.14 -17.71
N ALA A 86 -9.50 1.25 -16.41
CA ALA A 86 -9.00 0.36 -15.37
C ALA A 86 -9.44 -1.10 -15.60
N ILE A 87 -10.72 -1.32 -15.92
CA ILE A 87 -11.27 -2.64 -16.26
C ILE A 87 -10.57 -3.23 -17.49
N SER A 88 -10.39 -2.43 -18.54
CA SER A 88 -9.72 -2.86 -19.77
C SER A 88 -8.26 -3.24 -19.53
N ALA A 89 -7.55 -2.50 -18.68
CA ALA A 89 -6.18 -2.82 -18.28
C ALA A 89 -6.11 -4.15 -17.51
N VAL A 90 -7.01 -4.37 -16.55
CA VAL A 90 -7.10 -5.61 -15.77
C VAL A 90 -7.43 -6.82 -16.66
N ARG A 91 -8.43 -6.71 -17.55
CA ARG A 91 -8.75 -7.77 -18.52
C ARG A 91 -7.55 -8.11 -19.41
N ARG A 92 -6.84 -7.09 -19.90
CA ARG A 92 -5.66 -7.29 -20.74
C ARG A 92 -4.53 -8.02 -19.99
N ALA A 93 -4.33 -7.72 -18.72
CA ALA A 93 -3.36 -8.42 -17.88
C ALA A 93 -3.78 -9.88 -17.65
N ALA A 94 -5.05 -10.11 -17.30
CA ALA A 94 -5.60 -11.46 -17.09
C ALA A 94 -5.51 -12.32 -18.36
N SER A 95 -5.92 -11.80 -19.51
CA SER A 95 -5.77 -12.51 -20.80
C SER A 95 -4.32 -12.79 -21.18
N ALA A 96 -3.36 -11.97 -20.72
CA ALA A 96 -1.95 -12.21 -20.99
C ALA A 96 -1.36 -13.33 -20.12
N LEU A 97 -1.96 -13.59 -18.96
CA LEU A 97 -1.61 -14.66 -18.03
C LEU A 97 -2.48 -15.91 -18.19
N ASP A 98 -3.51 -15.87 -19.03
CA ASP A 98 -4.57 -16.88 -19.11
C ASP A 98 -5.18 -17.22 -17.74
N ALA A 99 -5.37 -16.16 -16.93
CA ALA A 99 -5.83 -16.28 -15.55
C ALA A 99 -7.29 -15.82 -15.41
N ASP A 100 -8.08 -16.62 -14.72
CA ASP A 100 -9.44 -16.31 -14.29
C ASP A 100 -9.48 -15.57 -12.93
N GLU A 101 -8.35 -15.53 -12.23
CA GLU A 101 -8.14 -14.75 -11.01
C GLU A 101 -6.94 -13.81 -11.14
N LEU A 102 -6.98 -12.64 -10.48
CA LEU A 102 -5.89 -11.68 -10.56
C LEU A 102 -5.58 -10.97 -9.24
N THR A 103 -4.37 -11.18 -8.71
CA THR A 103 -3.80 -10.40 -7.59
C THR A 103 -3.16 -9.09 -8.09
N ALA A 104 -2.96 -8.12 -7.19
CA ALA A 104 -2.19 -6.91 -7.52
C ALA A 104 -0.74 -7.22 -7.95
N ALA A 105 -0.11 -8.24 -7.34
CA ALA A 105 1.24 -8.66 -7.68
C ALA A 105 1.32 -9.28 -9.09
N SER A 106 0.45 -10.26 -9.38
CA SER A 106 0.37 -10.89 -10.71
C SER A 106 0.01 -9.89 -11.81
N TYR A 107 -0.87 -8.92 -11.52
CA TYR A 107 -1.12 -7.79 -12.41
C TYR A 107 0.14 -6.97 -12.69
N GLU A 108 0.94 -6.63 -11.67
CA GLU A 108 2.19 -5.87 -11.87
C GLU A 108 3.25 -6.65 -12.66
N ASP A 109 3.31 -7.96 -12.49
CA ASP A 109 4.18 -8.83 -13.27
C ASP A 109 3.72 -8.92 -14.73
N ALA A 110 2.42 -9.12 -14.97
CA ALA A 110 1.82 -9.10 -16.30
C ALA A 110 2.01 -7.74 -16.99
N ARG A 111 1.81 -6.64 -16.26
CA ARG A 111 2.02 -5.28 -16.73
C ARG A 111 3.47 -5.08 -17.18
N ARG A 112 4.44 -5.48 -16.36
CA ARG A 112 5.86 -5.41 -16.69
C ARG A 112 6.18 -6.24 -17.94
N ALA A 113 5.65 -7.45 -18.05
CA ALA A 113 5.84 -8.32 -19.22
C ALA A 113 5.23 -7.72 -20.50
N LEU A 114 4.03 -7.15 -20.41
CA LEU A 114 3.33 -6.51 -21.53
C LEU A 114 4.02 -5.21 -21.98
N ASP A 115 4.45 -4.38 -21.02
CA ASP A 115 5.21 -3.16 -21.29
C ASP A 115 6.55 -3.50 -21.96
N GLU A 116 7.25 -4.53 -21.48
CA GLU A 116 8.52 -4.98 -22.05
C GLU A 116 8.34 -5.58 -23.46
N ARG A 117 7.30 -6.40 -23.67
CA ARG A 117 6.92 -6.89 -25.00
C ARG A 117 6.56 -5.76 -25.95
N GLY A 118 5.87 -4.73 -25.44
CA GLY A 118 5.58 -3.48 -26.13
C GLY A 118 6.86 -2.79 -26.57
N ARG A 119 7.79 -2.52 -25.65
CA ARG A 119 9.10 -1.90 -25.92
C ARG A 119 9.89 -2.65 -26.99
N ARG A 120 9.91 -3.98 -26.96
CA ARG A 120 10.59 -4.79 -27.98
C ARG A 120 9.96 -4.64 -29.36
N ARG A 121 8.62 -4.58 -29.44
CA ARG A 121 7.88 -4.32 -30.69
C ARG A 121 7.99 -2.87 -31.16
N HIS A 122 8.25 -1.93 -30.25
CA HIS A 122 8.35 -0.50 -30.54
C HIS A 122 9.57 -0.06 -31.35
N ARG A 123 10.51 -0.95 -31.65
CA ARG A 123 11.51 -0.67 -32.70
C ARG A 123 10.87 -0.34 -34.06
N HIS A 124 9.55 -0.56 -34.25
CA HIS A 124 8.84 -0.31 -35.51
C HIS A 124 7.54 0.54 -35.43
N GLY A 125 7.38 1.46 -34.47
CA GLY A 125 6.58 2.69 -34.74
C GLY A 125 5.10 2.82 -34.32
N ARG A 126 4.66 2.33 -33.15
CA ARG A 126 3.40 2.81 -32.53
C ARG A 126 3.56 2.97 -31.03
N HIS A 127 3.23 4.10 -30.42
CA HIS A 127 3.21 4.23 -28.95
C HIS A 127 2.09 3.38 -28.36
N LEU A 128 2.42 2.37 -27.53
CA LEU A 128 1.41 1.77 -26.64
C LEU A 128 1.20 2.73 -25.47
N THR A 129 -0.07 3.06 -25.19
CA THR A 129 -0.42 3.73 -23.95
C THR A 129 0.05 2.85 -22.79
N PRO A 130 0.88 3.37 -21.87
CA PRO A 130 1.36 2.59 -20.75
C PRO A 130 0.18 2.15 -19.89
N MET A 131 0.19 0.89 -19.48
CA MET A 131 -0.82 0.37 -18.58
C MET A 131 -0.69 1.05 -17.20
N PRO A 132 -1.80 1.38 -16.52
CA PRO A 132 -1.75 1.94 -15.17
C PRO A 132 -1.15 0.92 -14.18
N SER A 133 -0.50 1.40 -13.12
CA SER A 133 -0.04 0.50 -12.05
C SER A 133 -1.19 0.03 -11.17
N ALA A 134 -1.00 -1.07 -10.43
CA ALA A 134 -1.95 -1.58 -9.45
C ALA A 134 -2.28 -0.51 -8.40
N ASP A 135 -1.28 0.24 -7.92
CA ASP A 135 -1.48 1.35 -6.98
C ASP A 135 -2.36 2.45 -7.55
N VAL A 136 -2.19 2.81 -8.83
CA VAL A 136 -3.00 3.85 -9.48
C VAL A 136 -4.45 3.38 -9.62
N ILE A 137 -4.67 2.11 -10.00
CA ILE A 137 -6.00 1.51 -10.04
C ILE A 137 -6.61 1.47 -8.62
N HIS A 138 -5.84 1.06 -7.62
CA HIS A 138 -6.27 0.97 -6.24
C HIS A 138 -6.73 2.33 -5.69
N HIS A 139 -5.91 3.36 -5.86
CA HIS A 139 -6.24 4.70 -5.39
C HIS A 139 -7.42 5.33 -6.14
N ALA A 140 -7.61 5.02 -7.42
CA ALA A 140 -8.70 5.60 -8.21
C ALA A 140 -10.06 4.91 -7.96
N HIS A 141 -10.10 3.58 -7.92
CA HIS A 141 -11.35 2.80 -7.94
C HIS A 141 -11.38 1.61 -6.98
N GLY A 142 -10.27 1.29 -6.31
CA GLY A 142 -10.10 0.06 -5.53
C GLY A 142 -9.81 -1.15 -6.42
N PHE A 143 -8.63 -1.75 -6.28
CA PHE A 143 -8.16 -2.80 -7.19
C PHE A 143 -9.09 -4.02 -7.24
N ALA A 144 -9.50 -4.54 -6.08
CA ALA A 144 -10.41 -5.68 -5.99
C ALA A 144 -11.76 -5.40 -6.69
N ARG A 145 -12.30 -4.19 -6.54
CA ARG A 145 -13.54 -3.76 -7.20
C ARG A 145 -13.39 -3.76 -8.72
N VAL A 146 -12.24 -3.33 -9.24
CA VAL A 146 -11.96 -3.35 -10.68
C VAL A 146 -11.78 -4.77 -11.20
N VAL A 147 -11.15 -5.68 -10.44
CA VAL A 147 -11.03 -7.11 -10.78
C VAL A 147 -12.40 -7.77 -10.88
N GLN A 148 -13.29 -7.53 -9.90
CA GLN A 148 -14.67 -8.03 -9.95
C GLN A 148 -15.44 -7.44 -11.14
N ALA A 149 -15.35 -6.13 -11.37
CA ALA A 149 -16.00 -5.48 -12.51
C ALA A 149 -15.44 -5.95 -13.87
N ALA A 150 -14.22 -6.48 -13.90
CA ALA A 150 -13.64 -7.10 -15.08
C ALA A 150 -14.20 -8.50 -15.35
N GLY A 151 -14.97 -9.09 -14.43
CA GLY A 151 -15.50 -10.46 -14.52
C GLY A 151 -14.51 -11.53 -14.09
N LEU A 152 -13.46 -11.14 -13.36
CA LEU A 152 -12.45 -12.05 -12.83
C LEU A 152 -12.77 -12.38 -11.38
N ARG A 153 -12.38 -13.58 -10.96
CA ARG A 153 -12.39 -13.93 -9.54
C ARG A 153 -11.33 -13.10 -8.83
N THR A 154 -11.70 -12.51 -7.70
CA THR A 154 -10.68 -12.02 -6.77
C THR A 154 -10.13 -13.25 -6.08
N PRO A 155 -8.81 -13.51 -6.15
CA PRO A 155 -8.24 -14.63 -5.41
C PRO A 155 -8.66 -14.51 -3.96
N ASP A 156 -9.03 -15.64 -3.35
CA ASP A 156 -9.15 -15.74 -1.91
C ASP A 156 -7.79 -15.34 -1.35
N THR A 157 -7.64 -14.05 -1.02
CA THR A 157 -6.39 -13.54 -0.46
C THR A 157 -6.19 -14.28 0.84
N THR A 158 -5.30 -15.27 0.82
CA THR A 158 -4.91 -16.02 2.01
C THR A 158 -4.56 -15.01 3.07
N TYR A 159 -5.40 -15.02 4.10
CA TYR A 159 -5.60 -13.92 5.01
C TYR A 159 -4.39 -13.78 5.92
N ALA A 160 -3.53 -12.81 5.65
CA ALA A 160 -2.41 -12.52 6.52
C ALA A 160 -2.90 -11.96 7.87
N PRO A 161 -2.56 -12.58 9.02
CA PRO A 161 -2.84 -12.01 10.35
C PRO A 161 -2.25 -10.61 10.45
N SER A 162 -3.00 -9.64 11.00
CA SER A 162 -2.46 -8.30 11.27
C SER A 162 -1.76 -8.28 12.63
N LEU A 163 -0.56 -8.85 12.70
CA LEU A 163 0.16 -9.07 13.95
C LEU A 163 0.75 -7.75 14.50
N PRO A 164 0.50 -7.39 15.77
CA PRO A 164 1.22 -6.32 16.45
C PRO A 164 2.73 -6.55 16.37
N ARG A 165 3.54 -5.49 16.25
CA ARG A 165 5.00 -5.66 16.12
C ARG A 165 5.63 -6.37 17.31
N ALA A 166 5.14 -6.14 18.54
CA ALA A 166 5.62 -6.83 19.73
C ALA A 166 5.34 -8.35 19.66
N GLU A 167 4.14 -8.73 19.23
CA GLU A 167 3.80 -10.14 19.04
C GLU A 167 4.62 -10.76 17.90
N ALA A 168 4.85 -10.00 16.82
CA ALA A 168 5.72 -10.44 15.73
C ALA A 168 7.17 -10.67 16.18
N VAL A 169 7.66 -9.92 17.16
CA VAL A 169 8.97 -10.16 17.80
C VAL A 169 8.97 -11.49 18.54
N LEU A 170 7.91 -11.82 19.27
CA LEU A 170 7.81 -13.09 20.00
C LEU A 170 7.75 -14.29 19.06
N VAL A 171 6.91 -14.23 18.04
CA VAL A 171 6.79 -15.31 17.04
C VAL A 171 8.08 -15.47 16.26
N PHE A 172 8.75 -14.37 15.92
CA PHE A 172 10.07 -14.43 15.31
C PHE A 172 11.09 -15.08 16.25
N LEU A 173 11.08 -14.72 17.53
CA LEU A 173 11.98 -15.30 18.53
C LEU A 173 11.74 -16.81 18.72
N GLU A 174 10.48 -17.25 18.72
CA GLU A 174 10.10 -18.67 18.78
C GLU A 174 10.62 -19.43 17.54
N ALA A 175 10.47 -18.84 16.36
CA ALA A 175 10.85 -19.47 15.08
C ALA A 175 12.36 -19.53 14.86
N PHE A 176 13.07 -18.48 15.26
CA PHE A 176 14.48 -18.27 14.89
C PHE A 176 15.43 -18.28 16.09
N GLY A 177 14.94 -18.20 17.32
CA GLY A 177 15.76 -18.26 18.54
C GLY A 177 16.57 -16.98 18.84
N PHE A 178 16.36 -15.89 18.09
CA PHE A 178 17.06 -14.61 18.31
C PHE A 178 16.13 -13.40 18.12
N LEU A 179 16.54 -12.23 18.63
CA LEU A 179 15.76 -11.00 18.48
C LEU A 179 15.88 -10.40 17.07
N PRO A 180 14.76 -10.04 16.42
CA PRO A 180 14.78 -9.49 15.08
C PRO A 180 15.24 -8.03 15.02
N ARG A 181 15.90 -7.65 13.92
CA ARG A 181 16.03 -6.25 13.51
C ARG A 181 14.76 -5.79 12.81
N SER A 182 14.59 -4.48 12.63
CA SER A 182 13.41 -3.92 11.94
C SER A 182 13.18 -4.52 10.55
N ASN A 183 14.26 -4.72 9.78
CA ASN A 183 14.20 -5.33 8.45
C ASN A 183 13.93 -6.84 8.49
N ASP A 184 14.25 -7.53 9.59
CA ASP A 184 14.02 -8.97 9.74
C ASP A 184 12.53 -9.25 9.95
N LEU A 185 11.83 -8.40 10.72
CA LEU A 185 10.36 -8.46 10.85
C LEU A 185 9.66 -8.21 9.51
N ASP A 186 10.15 -7.24 8.73
CA ASP A 186 9.59 -6.92 7.41
C ASP A 186 9.83 -8.05 6.38
N TRP A 187 10.94 -8.79 6.51
CA TRP A 187 11.16 -10.00 5.73
C TRP A 187 10.25 -11.13 6.22
N PHE A 188 10.21 -11.38 7.53
CA PHE A 188 9.37 -12.40 8.16
C PHE A 188 7.90 -12.25 7.79
N GLY A 189 7.35 -11.04 7.84
CA GLY A 189 5.98 -10.78 7.45
C GLY A 189 5.69 -11.07 5.97
N ARG A 190 6.66 -10.84 5.08
CA ARG A 190 6.52 -11.17 3.65
C ARG A 190 6.63 -12.67 3.40
N GLU A 191 7.59 -13.33 4.04
CA GLU A 191 7.90 -14.74 3.84
C GLU A 191 6.78 -15.65 4.37
N TYR A 192 6.24 -15.32 5.55
CA TYR A 192 5.22 -16.13 6.23
C TYR A 192 3.80 -15.56 6.09
N GLY A 193 3.59 -14.59 5.20
CA GLY A 193 2.28 -14.00 4.97
C GLY A 193 1.67 -13.37 6.22
N ILE A 194 2.46 -12.67 7.03
CA ILE A 194 2.01 -11.94 8.23
C ILE A 194 2.05 -10.44 7.95
N GLN A 195 0.92 -9.77 8.11
CA GLN A 195 0.85 -8.32 7.96
C GLN A 195 1.23 -7.67 9.28
N LEU A 196 2.35 -6.94 9.32
CA LEU A 196 2.71 -6.20 10.52
C LEU A 196 1.79 -4.98 10.72
N ALA A 197 1.29 -4.81 11.94
CA ALA A 197 0.55 -3.61 12.33
C ALA A 197 1.39 -2.33 12.09
N ASN A 198 0.70 -1.20 11.89
CA ASN A 198 1.26 0.06 11.37
C ASN A 198 2.64 0.42 11.95
N LYS A 199 3.67 0.45 11.08
CA LYS A 199 5.07 0.74 11.45
C LYS A 199 5.28 2.09 12.17
N ARG A 200 4.33 3.03 12.04
CA ARG A 200 4.40 4.36 12.66
C ARG A 200 3.80 4.42 14.07
N ALA A 201 3.15 3.35 14.54
CA ALA A 201 2.45 3.37 15.81
C ALA A 201 3.39 3.20 17.02
N ILE A 202 4.43 2.37 16.87
CA ILE A 202 5.36 1.98 17.94
C ILE A 202 6.75 1.84 17.32
N SER A 203 7.79 2.36 17.99
CA SER A 203 9.17 2.23 17.50
C SER A 203 9.65 0.78 17.59
N HIS A 204 10.70 0.42 16.84
CA HIS A 204 11.25 -0.94 16.91
C HIS A 204 11.77 -1.28 18.32
N ALA A 205 12.38 -0.31 19.00
CA ALA A 205 12.86 -0.47 20.37
C ALA A 205 11.69 -0.74 21.34
N ASP A 206 10.65 0.09 21.27
CA ASP A 206 9.44 -0.08 22.10
C ASP A 206 8.75 -1.42 21.84
N SER A 207 8.77 -1.91 20.59
CA SER A 207 8.20 -3.23 20.27
C SER A 207 8.99 -4.39 20.88
N ILE A 208 10.31 -4.27 21.02
CA ILE A 208 11.14 -5.25 21.74
C ILE A 208 10.88 -5.18 23.24
N GLU A 209 10.76 -3.98 23.81
CA GLU A 209 10.46 -3.81 25.24
C GLU A 209 9.08 -4.37 25.60
N GLN A 210 8.06 -4.11 24.77
CA GLN A 210 6.73 -4.70 24.96
C GLN A 210 6.75 -6.22 24.84
N ALA A 211 7.49 -6.76 23.86
CA ALA A 211 7.66 -8.21 23.72
C ALA A 211 8.37 -8.80 24.96
N ARG A 212 9.40 -8.13 25.48
CA ARG A 212 10.11 -8.54 26.70
C ARG A 212 9.18 -8.55 27.91
N ALA A 213 8.41 -7.49 28.10
CA ALA A 213 7.45 -7.38 29.20
C ALA A 213 6.39 -8.49 29.13
N ALA A 214 5.86 -8.77 27.94
CA ALA A 214 4.89 -9.84 27.71
C ALA A 214 5.49 -11.24 27.93
N ALA A 215 6.72 -11.48 27.48
CA ALA A 215 7.40 -12.76 27.73
C ALA A 215 7.65 -12.95 29.24
N THR A 216 8.11 -11.90 29.93
CA THR A 216 8.40 -11.95 31.37
C THR A 216 7.14 -12.18 32.20
N SER A 217 6.02 -11.53 31.87
CA SER A 217 4.75 -11.75 32.57
C SER A 217 4.19 -13.16 32.37
N GLN A 218 4.53 -13.82 31.26
CA GLN A 218 4.18 -15.20 30.95
C GLN A 218 5.22 -16.22 31.42
N GLY A 219 6.28 -15.79 32.13
CA GLY A 219 7.38 -16.67 32.56
C GLY A 219 8.21 -17.26 31.41
N ARG A 220 8.13 -16.67 30.20
CA ARG A 220 8.86 -17.11 29.01
C ARG A 220 10.25 -16.49 28.97
N TRP A 221 11.21 -17.26 28.47
CA TRP A 221 12.56 -16.79 28.24
C TRP A 221 12.61 -15.72 27.15
N PHE A 222 13.35 -14.63 27.39
CA PHE A 222 13.55 -13.53 26.44
C PHE A 222 15.02 -13.09 26.44
N PRO A 223 15.66 -12.89 25.28
CA PRO A 223 17.08 -12.51 25.22
C PRO A 223 17.35 -11.12 25.80
N VAL A 224 18.46 -11.00 26.55
CA VAL A 224 18.87 -9.76 27.22
C VAL A 224 19.48 -8.75 26.22
N ASP A 225 20.22 -9.23 25.21
CA ASP A 225 20.74 -8.41 24.11
C ASP A 225 21.17 -9.26 22.90
N VAL A 226 21.31 -8.63 21.73
CA VAL A 226 21.88 -9.27 20.53
C VAL A 226 23.33 -8.81 20.33
N PRO A 227 24.30 -9.72 20.13
CA PRO A 227 25.60 -9.34 19.61
C PRO A 227 25.42 -8.58 18.29
N ARG A 228 25.95 -7.35 18.21
CA ARG A 228 25.91 -6.55 16.97
C ARG A 228 26.86 -7.18 15.93
N GLY A 229 26.42 -8.21 15.23
CA GLY A 229 27.26 -8.86 14.23
C GLY A 229 26.63 -10.07 13.58
N ARG A 230 26.20 -9.89 12.33
CA ARG A 230 25.80 -10.90 11.31
C ARG A 230 24.60 -11.81 11.64
N ARG A 231 23.74 -11.96 10.62
CA ARG A 231 22.83 -13.12 10.54
C ARG A 231 23.72 -14.38 10.47
N PRO A 232 23.47 -15.45 11.23
CA PRO A 232 24.19 -16.72 11.09
C PRO A 232 24.10 -17.20 9.63
N THR A 233 25.14 -17.82 9.08
CA THR A 233 25.21 -18.21 7.65
C THR A 233 24.61 -19.60 7.37
N ASP A 234 24.23 -20.31 8.41
CA ASP A 234 23.90 -21.74 8.49
C ASP A 234 22.44 -21.97 8.86
N TRP A 235 21.53 -21.27 8.19
CA TRP A 235 20.08 -21.34 8.45
C TRP A 235 19.52 -22.75 8.22
N GLN A 236 19.10 -23.39 9.31
CA GLN A 236 17.95 -24.28 9.29
C GLN A 236 16.76 -23.46 9.77
N THR A 237 15.92 -23.00 8.85
CA THR A 237 14.59 -22.50 9.19
C THR A 237 13.81 -23.66 9.78
N THR A 238 13.60 -23.67 11.10
CA THR A 238 12.49 -24.46 11.65
C THR A 238 11.22 -23.88 11.01
N PRO A 239 10.41 -24.67 10.29
CA PRO A 239 9.16 -24.17 9.74
C PRO A 239 8.34 -23.63 10.90
N VAL A 240 7.86 -22.39 10.78
CA VAL A 240 6.87 -21.87 11.72
C VAL A 240 5.66 -22.79 11.61
N ASP A 241 5.23 -23.35 12.74
CA ASP A 241 4.09 -24.25 12.79
C ASP A 241 2.86 -23.55 12.21
N ALA A 242 2.27 -24.13 11.17
CA ALA A 242 1.09 -23.60 10.49
C ALA A 242 -0.09 -23.44 11.47
N ALA A 243 -0.21 -24.33 12.46
CA ALA A 243 -1.25 -24.24 13.50
C ALA A 243 -1.07 -22.98 14.37
N ARG A 244 0.16 -22.54 14.59
CA ARG A 244 0.46 -21.29 15.32
C ARG A 244 0.07 -20.07 14.50
N ILE A 245 0.33 -20.07 13.20
CA ILE A 245 -0.08 -18.99 12.29
C ILE A 245 -1.62 -18.89 12.23
N GLU A 246 -2.32 -20.02 12.15
CA GLU A 246 -3.79 -20.06 12.19
C GLU A 246 -4.34 -19.52 13.52
N HIS A 247 -3.74 -19.91 14.64
CA HIS A 247 -4.12 -19.37 15.95
C HIS A 247 -3.91 -17.85 16.03
N LEU A 248 -2.79 -17.33 15.53
CA LEU A 248 -2.53 -15.89 15.48
C LEU A 248 -3.51 -15.15 14.54
N ALA A 249 -3.94 -15.81 13.45
CA ALA A 249 -4.99 -15.30 12.56
C ALA A 249 -6.34 -15.16 13.26
N ALA A 250 -6.64 -16.05 14.21
CA ALA A 250 -7.85 -16.01 15.03
C ALA A 250 -7.78 -14.92 16.11
N VAL A 251 -6.62 -14.75 16.76
CA VAL A 251 -6.42 -13.79 17.87
C VAL A 251 -6.30 -12.34 17.38
N TYR A 252 -5.70 -12.09 16.22
CA TYR A 252 -5.49 -10.74 15.68
C TYR A 252 -6.26 -10.54 14.37
N PRO A 253 -7.57 -10.20 14.43
CA PRO A 253 -8.39 -10.08 13.24
C PRO A 253 -7.92 -8.93 12.33
N ARG A 254 -7.36 -9.35 11.20
CA ARG A 254 -7.26 -8.72 9.86
C ARG A 254 -7.51 -7.19 9.80
N LYS A 255 -6.49 -6.42 9.40
CA LYS A 255 -6.72 -5.09 8.82
C LYS A 255 -7.26 -5.22 7.39
N ARG A 256 -8.59 -5.15 7.23
CA ARG A 256 -9.23 -5.15 5.90
C ARG A 256 -8.96 -3.85 5.15
N THR A 257 -8.67 -3.98 3.85
CA THR A 257 -8.47 -2.87 2.90
C THR A 257 -9.76 -2.06 2.72
N ALA A 258 -9.62 -0.75 2.49
CA ALA A 258 -10.76 0.12 2.20
C ALA A 258 -11.57 -0.39 0.99
N GLY A 259 -12.83 -0.77 1.22
CA GLY A 259 -13.78 -1.16 0.17
C GLY A 259 -14.48 -2.51 0.35
N GLN A 260 -14.08 -3.37 1.29
CA GLN A 260 -14.88 -4.54 1.66
C GLN A 260 -15.99 -4.15 2.65
N ALA A 261 -17.23 -4.61 2.39
CA ALA A 261 -18.33 -4.47 3.34
C ALA A 261 -18.02 -5.28 4.61
N PHE A 262 -18.21 -4.67 5.78
CA PHE A 262 -18.17 -5.42 7.04
C PHE A 262 -19.43 -6.27 7.09
N THR A 263 -19.29 -7.58 7.30
CA THR A 263 -20.46 -8.41 7.65
C THR A 263 -20.76 -8.25 9.13
N LEU A 264 -21.98 -8.56 9.55
CA LEU A 264 -22.37 -8.54 10.96
C LEU A 264 -21.47 -9.47 11.81
N ASP A 265 -21.07 -10.62 11.25
CA ASP A 265 -20.20 -11.58 11.92
C ASP A 265 -18.78 -11.05 12.13
N ASP A 266 -18.27 -10.24 11.19
CA ASP A 266 -16.96 -9.59 11.36
C ASP A 266 -16.98 -8.57 12.51
N LEU A 267 -18.08 -7.83 12.66
CA LEU A 267 -18.27 -6.87 13.75
C LEU A 267 -18.34 -7.60 15.10
N ARG A 268 -19.05 -8.73 15.15
CA ARG A 268 -19.13 -9.60 16.34
C ARG A 268 -17.77 -10.20 16.70
N ALA A 269 -17.01 -10.70 15.72
CA ALA A 269 -15.68 -11.25 15.93
C ALA A 269 -14.70 -10.19 16.49
N GLY A 270 -14.74 -8.95 15.99
CA GLY A 270 -13.92 -7.86 16.53
C GLY A 270 -14.27 -7.47 17.96
N ILE A 271 -15.55 -7.54 18.33
CA ILE A 271 -16.01 -7.31 19.70
C ILE A 271 -15.62 -8.47 20.61
N ALA A 272 -15.79 -9.71 20.17
CA ALA A 272 -15.37 -10.90 20.89
C ALA A 272 -13.87 -10.86 21.20
N ALA A 273 -13.04 -10.51 20.22
CA ALA A 273 -11.60 -10.33 20.43
C ALA A 273 -11.27 -9.23 21.45
N ALA A 274 -12.09 -8.17 21.54
CA ALA A 274 -11.93 -7.17 22.60
C ALA A 274 -12.25 -7.72 23.99
N PHE A 275 -13.22 -8.63 24.11
CA PHE A 275 -13.54 -9.34 25.35
C PHE A 275 -12.44 -10.35 25.75
N ASP A 276 -11.71 -10.90 24.79
CA ASP A 276 -10.56 -11.79 25.08
C ASP A 276 -9.33 -11.03 25.59
N LEU A 277 -9.30 -9.71 25.40
CA LEU A 277 -8.19 -8.83 25.80
C LEU A 277 -8.41 -8.12 27.14
N VAL A 278 -9.54 -8.35 27.80
CA VAL A 278 -9.87 -7.80 29.11
C VAL A 278 -10.00 -8.92 30.14
N GLU A 279 -9.84 -8.59 31.42
CA GLU A 279 -9.96 -9.58 32.49
C GLU A 279 -11.38 -10.18 32.55
N PRO A 280 -11.55 -11.45 32.95
CA PRO A 280 -12.87 -12.06 33.13
C PRO A 280 -13.76 -11.23 34.06
N GLY A 281 -14.93 -10.83 33.57
CA GLY A 281 -15.88 -9.96 34.30
C GLY A 281 -15.70 -8.46 34.04
N GLU A 282 -14.66 -8.04 33.32
CA GLU A 282 -14.47 -6.64 32.94
C GLU A 282 -15.36 -6.28 31.73
N ARG A 283 -16.05 -5.13 31.81
CA ARG A 283 -16.94 -4.66 30.72
C ARG A 283 -16.15 -3.96 29.62
N VAL A 284 -16.38 -4.36 28.36
CA VAL A 284 -15.84 -3.67 27.17
C VAL A 284 -16.67 -2.41 26.86
N THR A 285 -16.37 -1.30 27.54
CA THR A 285 -16.97 0.01 27.26
C THR A 285 -16.44 0.62 25.97
N VAL A 286 -17.13 1.63 25.41
CA VAL A 286 -16.67 2.37 24.20
C VAL A 286 -15.25 2.93 24.38
N SER A 287 -14.96 3.53 25.54
CA SER A 287 -13.64 4.10 25.84
C SER A 287 -12.57 3.01 25.94
N ARG A 288 -12.90 1.87 26.57
CA ARG A 288 -11.99 0.72 26.68
C ARG A 288 -11.72 0.09 25.32
N TYR A 289 -12.76 -0.12 24.52
CA TYR A 289 -12.64 -0.63 23.16
C TYR A 289 -11.76 0.27 22.28
N LYS A 290 -11.90 1.59 22.37
CA LYS A 290 -11.02 2.53 21.65
C LYS A 290 -9.55 2.38 22.06
N ALA A 291 -9.27 2.18 23.35
CA ALA A 291 -7.92 1.94 23.84
C ALA A 291 -7.36 0.61 23.31
N LEU A 292 -8.16 -0.46 23.38
CA LEU A 292 -7.78 -1.79 22.88
C LEU A 292 -7.54 -1.77 21.36
N ALA A 293 -8.42 -1.13 20.58
CA ALA A 293 -8.27 -1.03 19.13
C ALA A 293 -7.01 -0.30 18.68
N ARG A 294 -6.57 0.69 19.47
CA ARG A 294 -5.31 1.42 19.21
C ARG A 294 -4.08 0.53 19.37
N VAL A 295 -4.11 -0.40 20.32
CA VAL A 295 -2.96 -1.22 20.71
C VAL A 295 -2.94 -2.56 19.98
N HIS A 296 -4.09 -3.23 19.88
CA HIS A 296 -4.21 -4.62 19.43
C HIS A 296 -4.66 -4.75 17.97
N GLY A 297 -4.79 -3.63 17.24
CA GLY A 297 -5.14 -3.66 15.82
C GLY A 297 -6.59 -4.02 15.52
N LEU A 298 -7.49 -3.97 16.52
CA LEU A 298 -8.93 -4.15 16.31
C LEU A 298 -9.49 -3.04 15.40
N PRO A 299 -10.66 -3.27 14.75
CA PRO A 299 -11.33 -2.23 13.99
C PRO A 299 -11.55 -0.96 14.84
N ASN A 300 -11.27 0.21 14.27
CA ASN A 300 -11.54 1.48 14.95
C ASN A 300 -13.03 1.57 15.30
N TYR A 301 -13.34 2.01 16.51
CA TYR A 301 -14.71 2.27 16.97
C TYR A 301 -15.56 3.06 15.95
N GLY A 302 -15.01 4.10 15.33
CA GLY A 302 -15.75 4.90 14.35
C GLY A 302 -16.22 4.05 13.16
N THR A 303 -15.30 3.26 12.59
CA THR A 303 -15.60 2.32 11.51
C THR A 303 -16.57 1.24 11.96
N LEU A 304 -16.37 0.65 13.13
CA LEU A 304 -17.24 -0.39 13.66
C LEU A 304 -18.67 0.14 13.89
N HIS A 305 -18.80 1.32 14.49
CA HIS A 305 -20.09 1.95 14.79
C HIS A 305 -20.86 2.36 13.53
N GLU A 306 -20.18 2.95 12.53
CA GLU A 306 -20.80 3.28 11.24
C GLU A 306 -21.29 2.02 10.52
N ARG A 307 -20.48 0.95 10.53
CA ARG A 307 -20.84 -0.32 9.88
C ARG A 307 -21.93 -1.08 10.63
N ALA A 308 -21.94 -1.02 11.95
CA ALA A 308 -23.04 -1.57 12.75
C ALA A 308 -24.40 -0.94 12.35
N LYS A 309 -24.42 0.37 12.08
CA LYS A 309 -25.64 1.05 11.62
C LYS A 309 -26.11 0.59 10.25
N GLU A 310 -25.19 0.24 9.35
CA GLU A 310 -25.54 -0.34 8.03
C GLU A 310 -26.29 -1.67 8.16
N HIS A 311 -26.15 -2.36 9.29
CA HIS A 311 -26.85 -3.61 9.63
C HIS A 311 -27.96 -3.41 10.67
N GLU A 312 -28.49 -2.19 10.80
CA GLU A 312 -29.58 -1.86 11.74
C GLU A 312 -29.26 -2.21 13.21
N THR A 313 -27.98 -2.19 13.58
CA THR A 313 -27.51 -2.46 14.95
C THR A 313 -26.56 -1.37 15.44
N THR A 314 -26.07 -1.52 16.67
CA THR A 314 -25.13 -0.58 17.27
C THR A 314 -24.03 -1.32 18.04
N PHE A 315 -22.87 -0.68 18.22
CA PHE A 315 -21.80 -1.23 19.04
C PHE A 315 -22.26 -1.63 20.45
N PRO A 316 -22.99 -0.79 21.23
CA PRO A 316 -23.46 -1.19 22.56
C PRO A 316 -24.34 -2.44 22.53
N LYS A 317 -25.21 -2.56 21.52
CA LYS A 317 -26.07 -3.74 21.36
C LYS A 317 -25.26 -5.00 21.08
N LEU A 318 -24.31 -4.93 20.13
CA LEU A 318 -23.43 -6.06 19.82
C LEU A 318 -22.52 -6.45 20.99
N ALA A 319 -22.02 -5.47 21.75
CA ALA A 319 -21.21 -5.71 22.94
C ALA A 319 -22.02 -6.37 24.07
N HIS A 320 -23.28 -5.98 24.25
CA HIS A 320 -24.20 -6.60 25.19
C HIS A 320 -24.56 -8.03 24.78
N GLU A 321 -24.89 -8.26 23.50
CA GLU A 321 -25.15 -9.60 22.95
C GLU A 321 -23.96 -10.56 23.17
N GLU A 322 -22.74 -10.07 22.96
CA GLU A 322 -21.51 -10.86 23.17
C GLU A 322 -21.24 -11.13 24.65
N ALA A 323 -21.48 -10.15 25.53
CA ALA A 323 -21.40 -10.34 26.97
C ALA A 323 -22.39 -11.41 27.46
N GLU A 324 -23.65 -11.34 27.03
CA GLU A 324 -24.66 -12.36 27.36
C GLU A 324 -24.29 -13.75 26.84
N ARG A 325 -23.75 -13.83 25.61
CA ARG A 325 -23.30 -15.09 25.02
C ARG A 325 -22.22 -15.75 25.89
N ARG A 326 -21.27 -14.95 26.38
CA ARG A 326 -20.19 -15.41 27.26
C ARG A 326 -20.69 -15.76 28.66
N SER A 327 -21.57 -14.96 29.26
CA SER A 327 -22.20 -15.27 30.55
C SER A 327 -22.98 -16.58 30.50
N ARG A 328 -23.75 -16.81 29.43
CA ARG A 328 -24.46 -18.08 29.17
C ARG A 328 -23.49 -19.25 29.02
N ALA A 329 -22.39 -19.07 28.29
CA ALA A 329 -21.36 -20.11 28.13
C ALA A 329 -20.61 -20.42 29.43
N ALA A 330 -20.46 -19.44 30.33
CA ALA A 330 -19.82 -19.58 31.63
C ALA A 330 -20.78 -20.08 32.74
N GLY A 331 -22.07 -20.20 32.46
CA GLY A 331 -23.08 -20.59 33.46
C GLY A 331 -23.37 -19.52 34.52
N ILE A 332 -23.05 -18.25 34.25
CA ILE A 332 -23.24 -17.12 35.17
C ILE A 332 -24.48 -16.33 34.70
N PRO A 333 -25.51 -16.09 35.56
CA PRO A 333 -26.69 -15.32 35.18
C PRO A 333 -26.31 -13.89 34.75
N ALA A 334 -26.97 -13.38 33.70
CA ALA A 334 -26.64 -12.10 33.08
C ALA A 334 -27.01 -10.85 33.92
N ASP A 335 -27.60 -11.02 35.09
CA ASP A 335 -28.04 -9.94 35.98
C ASP A 335 -27.46 -10.12 37.39
N ALA A 336 -26.31 -9.50 37.63
CA ALA A 336 -25.84 -9.13 38.96
C ALA A 336 -25.00 -7.84 38.83
N ASP A 337 -25.74 -6.73 38.76
CA ASP A 337 -25.38 -5.29 38.84
C ASP A 337 -24.27 -4.70 37.93
#